data_AF-A0A971HAN1-F1
#
_entry.id   AF-A0A971HAN1-F1
#
_cell.length_a   1.000
_cell.length_b   1.000
_cell.length_c   1.000
_cell.angle_alpha   90.00
_cell.angle_beta   90.00
_cell.angle_gamma   90.00
#
_symmetry.space_group_name_H-M   'P 1'
#
loop_
_entity.id
_entity.type
_entity.pdbx_description
1 polymer ?
#
loop_
_entity_poly.entity_id
_entity_poly.type
_entity_poly.pdbx_seq_one_letter_code
_entity_poly.pdbx_strand_id
1 'polypeptide(L)'
;MYFDTCGLCGWKNCEEKSMHPDFPCVFNTSDLGTAVCSAAAVASDERIDNRIMFSVGMAARDLQLLGEDVKIVYGIGLSISGKNIFFDRIPIK
;
A
#
# COMPACT_ATOMS: atom_id res chain seq x y z
N MET A 1 -11.12 -13.52 -18.18
CA MET A 1 -11.10 -14.93 -17.72
C MET A 1 -11.51 -14.92 -16.26
N TYR A 2 -12.82 -14.94 -16.00
CA TYR A 2 -13.36 -15.01 -14.65
C TYR A 2 -13.35 -16.50 -14.28
N PHE A 3 -12.34 -16.92 -13.52
CA PHE A 3 -12.39 -18.22 -12.86
C PHE A 3 -13.49 -18.10 -11.80
N ASP A 4 -14.55 -18.89 -11.90
CA ASP A 4 -15.73 -18.80 -11.01
C ASP A 4 -15.42 -19.01 -9.52
N THR A 5 -14.18 -19.37 -9.18
CA THR A 5 -13.72 -19.75 -7.85
C THR A 5 -12.27 -19.34 -7.58
N CYS A 6 -11.89 -18.06 -7.81
CA CYS A 6 -10.50 -17.66 -7.48
C CYS A 6 -10.18 -17.84 -5.99
N GLY A 7 -11.11 -17.55 -5.08
CA GLY A 7 -10.95 -17.78 -3.64
C GLY A 7 -9.88 -16.92 -2.94
N LEU A 8 -9.06 -16.17 -3.69
CA LEU A 8 -7.84 -15.54 -3.18
C LEU A 8 -8.09 -14.40 -2.19
N CYS A 9 -9.29 -13.82 -2.17
CA CYS A 9 -9.70 -12.82 -1.19
C CYS A 9 -10.35 -13.41 0.07
N GLY A 10 -10.44 -14.75 0.17
CA GLY A 10 -11.05 -15.45 1.31
C GLY A 10 -12.54 -15.80 1.15
N TRP A 11 -13.19 -15.32 0.08
CA TRP A 11 -14.59 -15.61 -0.23
C TRP A 11 -14.72 -16.71 -1.28
N LYS A 12 -15.83 -17.47 -1.28
CA LYS A 12 -16.06 -18.60 -2.19
C LYS A 12 -16.09 -18.16 -3.64
N ASN A 13 -16.77 -17.05 -3.93
CA ASN A 13 -16.92 -16.50 -5.27
C ASN A 13 -17.09 -14.97 -5.23
N CYS A 14 -17.19 -14.36 -6.41
CA CYS A 14 -17.31 -12.90 -6.53
C CYS A 14 -18.68 -12.37 -6.11
N GLU A 15 -19.73 -13.19 -6.15
CA GLU A 15 -21.06 -12.81 -5.63
C GLU A 15 -21.01 -12.64 -4.11
N GLU A 16 -20.41 -13.61 -3.40
CA GLU A 16 -20.18 -13.52 -1.95
C GLU A 16 -19.27 -12.35 -1.61
N LYS A 17 -18.16 -12.18 -2.33
CA LYS A 17 -17.27 -11.03 -2.15
C LYS A 17 -18.01 -9.69 -2.30
N SER A 18 -19.01 -9.61 -3.18
CA SER A 18 -19.75 -8.36 -3.44
C SER A 18 -20.65 -7.96 -2.26
N MET A 19 -21.00 -8.90 -1.39
CA MET A 19 -21.71 -8.62 -0.13
C MET A 19 -20.81 -7.98 0.93
N HIS A 20 -19.48 -7.98 0.74
CA HIS A 20 -18.49 -7.45 1.66
C HIS A 20 -17.68 -6.29 1.02
N PRO A 21 -18.30 -5.11 0.80
CA PRO A 21 -17.68 -4.01 0.07
C PRO A 21 -16.44 -3.42 0.76
N ASP A 22 -16.33 -3.58 2.09
CA ASP A 22 -15.18 -3.10 2.86
C ASP A 22 -13.89 -3.90 2.62
N PHE A 23 -13.99 -5.08 2.00
CA PHE A 23 -12.85 -5.95 1.74
C PHE A 23 -12.49 -5.90 0.24
N PRO A 24 -11.32 -5.32 -0.11
CA PRO A 24 -10.88 -5.29 -1.50
C PRO A 24 -10.57 -6.70 -2.00
N CYS A 25 -10.73 -6.89 -3.31
CA CYS A 25 -10.28 -8.13 -3.95
C CYS A 25 -8.74 -8.18 -3.93
N VAL A 26 -8.16 -9.39 -3.99
CA VAL A 26 -6.71 -9.58 -4.09
C VAL A 26 -6.12 -8.82 -5.28
N PHE A 27 -6.85 -8.73 -6.40
CA PHE A 27 -6.38 -8.05 -7.61
C PHE A 27 -6.22 -6.55 -7.37
N ASN A 28 -7.20 -5.91 -6.72
CA ASN A 28 -7.08 -4.49 -6.37
C ASN A 28 -5.85 -4.21 -5.50
N THR A 29 -5.59 -5.06 -4.50
CA THR A 29 -4.41 -4.92 -3.64
C THR A 29 -3.11 -5.22 -4.39
N SER A 30 -3.13 -6.15 -5.34
CA SER A 30 -1.96 -6.50 -6.18
C SER A 30 -1.63 -5.38 -7.16
N ASP A 31 -2.64 -4.79 -7.79
CA ASP A 31 -2.51 -3.66 -8.70
C ASP A 31 -2.01 -2.42 -7.93
N LEU A 32 -2.56 -2.17 -6.74
CA LEU A 32 -2.06 -1.13 -5.84
C LEU A 32 -0.59 -1.35 -5.47
N GLY A 33 -0.20 -2.58 -5.14
CA GLY A 33 1.20 -2.92 -4.86
C GLY A 33 2.11 -2.63 -6.06
N THR A 34 1.69 -2.99 -7.27
CA THR A 34 2.42 -2.70 -8.51
C THR A 34 2.58 -1.20 -8.73
N ALA A 35 1.51 -0.41 -8.52
CA ALA A 35 1.54 1.04 -8.65
C ALA A 35 2.50 1.69 -7.64
N VAL A 36 2.44 1.29 -6.37
CA VAL A 36 3.29 1.80 -5.30
C VAL A 36 4.77 1.45 -5.57
N CYS A 37 5.06 0.22 -5.99
CA CYS A 37 6.43 -0.19 -6.35
C CYS A 37 6.97 0.59 -7.56
N SER A 38 6.13 0.85 -8.57
CA SER A 38 6.53 1.64 -9.74
C SER A 38 6.87 3.08 -9.34
N ALA A 39 6.05 3.70 -8.46
CA ALA A 39 6.33 5.04 -7.94
C ALA A 39 7.64 5.08 -7.12
N ALA A 40 7.89 4.06 -6.29
CA ALA A 40 9.13 3.94 -5.53
C ALA A 40 10.35 3.77 -6.45
N ALA A 41 10.22 3.01 -7.54
CA ALA A 41 11.28 2.82 -8.53
C ALA A 41 11.65 4.15 -9.22
N VAL A 42 10.65 4.95 -9.64
CA VAL A 42 10.88 6.28 -10.24
C VAL A 42 11.65 7.19 -9.28
N ALA A 43 11.29 7.20 -7.99
CA ALA A 43 12.04 7.96 -6.99
C ALA A 43 13.49 7.45 -6.84
N SER A 44 13.70 6.13 -6.88
CA SER A 44 15.04 5.53 -6.83
C SER A 44 15.88 5.82 -8.07
N ASP A 45 15.28 5.92 -9.25
CA ASP A 45 15.97 6.30 -10.50
C ASP A 45 16.54 7.72 -10.40
N GLU A 46 15.79 8.63 -9.77
CA GLU A 46 16.22 10.00 -9.42
C GLU A 46 17.13 10.05 -8.18
N ARG A 47 17.58 8.88 -7.68
CA ARG A 47 18.46 8.73 -6.52
C ARG A 47 17.89 9.31 -5.23
N ILE A 48 16.57 9.41 -5.13
CA ILE A 48 15.85 9.85 -3.94
C ILE A 48 15.67 8.65 -3.01
N ASP A 49 16.12 8.80 -1.77
CA ASP A 49 15.88 7.81 -0.74
C ASP A 49 14.38 7.71 -0.48
N ASN A 50 13.83 6.50 -0.58
CA ASN A 50 12.40 6.29 -0.38
C ASN A 50 12.11 4.95 0.30
N ARG A 51 10.93 4.86 0.93
CA ARG A 51 10.45 3.63 1.56
C ARG A 51 8.93 3.58 1.57
N ILE A 52 8.39 2.41 1.22
CA ILE A 52 6.96 2.11 1.37
C ILE A 52 6.68 1.87 2.86
N MET A 53 5.73 2.63 3.42
CA MET A 53 5.42 2.67 4.85
C MET A 53 3.95 2.33 5.09
N PHE A 54 3.73 1.22 5.80
CA PHE A 54 2.40 0.81 6.26
C PHE A 54 1.86 1.75 7.35
N SER A 55 2.71 2.16 8.31
CA SER A 55 2.30 3.01 9.43
C SER A 55 1.77 4.38 8.99
N VAL A 56 2.41 5.00 8.00
CA VAL A 56 1.96 6.26 7.40
C VAL A 56 0.63 6.06 6.69
N GLY A 57 0.47 4.95 5.97
CA GLY A 57 -0.79 4.59 5.33
C GLY A 57 -1.94 4.43 6.32
N MET A 58 -1.70 3.72 7.43
CA MET A 58 -2.69 3.57 8.51
C MET A 58 -3.07 4.92 9.13
N ALA A 59 -2.09 5.78 9.43
CA ALA A 59 -2.37 7.11 9.94
C ALA A 59 -3.19 7.95 8.95
N ALA A 60 -2.87 7.91 7.65
CA ALA A 60 -3.62 8.62 6.62
C ALA A 60 -5.06 8.10 6.47
N ARG A 61 -5.27 6.79 6.65
CA ARG A 61 -6.60 6.17 6.67
C ARG A 61 -7.40 6.62 7.89
N ASP A 62 -6.81 6.60 9.08
CA ASP A 62 -7.47 7.01 10.33
C ASP A 62 -7.85 8.50 10.30
N LEU A 63 -7.04 9.32 9.62
CA LEU A 63 -7.30 10.73 9.37
C LEU A 63 -8.23 10.99 8.16
N GLN A 64 -8.69 9.95 7.48
CA GLN A 64 -9.59 10.02 6.31
C GLN A 64 -9.09 10.95 5.18
N LEU A 65 -7.77 11.09 5.01
CA LEU A 65 -7.18 12.07 4.07
C LEU A 65 -7.53 11.81 2.60
N LEU A 66 -7.90 10.56 2.27
CA LEU A 66 -8.28 10.14 0.91
C LEU A 66 -9.78 9.80 0.81
N GLY A 67 -10.58 10.16 1.83
CA GLY A 67 -12.00 9.82 1.94
C GLY A 67 -12.26 8.55 2.77
N GLU A 68 -13.50 8.39 3.22
CA GLU A 68 -13.92 7.30 4.12
C GLU A 68 -14.01 5.92 3.41
N ASP A 69 -14.15 5.94 2.08
CA ASP A 69 -14.31 4.74 1.28
C ASP A 69 -12.98 4.02 1.00
N VAL A 70 -11.84 4.64 1.30
CA VAL A 70 -10.52 4.08 1.02
C VAL A 70 -10.12 3.07 2.11
N LYS A 71 -10.01 1.80 1.71
CA LYS A 71 -9.76 0.69 2.65
C LYS A 71 -8.28 0.40 2.89
N ILE A 72 -7.44 0.58 1.86
CA ILE A 72 -5.99 0.32 1.93
C ILE A 72 -5.24 1.56 1.44
N VAL A 73 -4.29 2.02 2.24
CA VAL A 73 -3.42 3.16 1.94
C VAL A 73 -1.99 2.76 2.27
N TYR A 74 -1.05 3.16 1.40
CA TYR A 74 0.38 3.09 1.65
C TYR A 74 0.98 4.49 1.54
N GLY A 75 1.95 4.81 2.40
CA GLY A 75 2.76 6.01 2.25
C GLY A 75 4.09 5.71 1.58
N ILE A 76 4.58 6.63 0.74
CA ILE A 76 5.97 6.62 0.25
C ILE A 76 6.63 7.89 0.75
N GLY A 77 7.45 7.77 1.79
CA GLY A 77 8.28 8.88 2.26
C GLY A 77 9.42 9.10 1.28
N LEU A 78 9.73 10.35 0.96
CA LEU A 78 10.86 10.75 0.12
C LEU A 78 11.85 11.55 0.96
N SER A 79 13.15 11.28 0.79
CA SER A 79 14.22 12.04 1.42
C SER A 79 15.36 12.32 0.45
N ILE A 80 15.86 13.55 0.49
CA ILE A 80 17.01 14.04 -0.27
C ILE A 80 18.18 14.42 0.64
N SER A 81 18.11 14.04 1.93
CA SER A 81 19.16 14.31 2.89
C SER A 81 20.41 13.47 2.62
N GLY A 82 21.59 13.97 3.00
CA GLY A 82 22.85 13.23 2.83
C GLY A 82 22.99 11.97 3.71
N LYS A 83 22.07 11.77 4.66
CA LYS A 83 21.89 10.53 5.40
C LYS A 83 20.48 10.01 5.20
N ASN A 84 20.33 8.69 5.06
CA ASN A 84 19.04 8.09 4.86
C ASN A 84 18.31 7.90 6.21
N ILE A 85 17.32 8.77 6.44
CA ILE A 85 16.49 8.79 7.65
C ILE A 85 15.70 7.48 7.90
N PHE A 86 15.48 6.66 6.88
CA PHE A 86 14.74 5.41 6.99
C PHE A 86 15.60 4.25 7.53
N PHE A 87 16.92 4.42 7.52
CA PHE A 87 17.89 3.43 8.01
C PHE A 87 18.73 3.93 9.19
N ASP A 88 18.70 5.24 9.48
CA ASP A 88 19.31 5.80 10.69
C ASP A 88 18.62 5.20 11.93
N ARG A 89 19.35 4.35 12.66
CA ARG A 89 18.93 3.81 13.96
C ARG A 89 19.62 4.61 15.05
N ILE A 90 18.85 5.12 16.01
CA ILE A 90 19.43 5.60 17.27
C ILE A 90 19.99 4.36 17.98
N PRO A 91 21.31 4.30 18.29
CA PRO A 91 21.84 3.20 19.08
C PRO A 91 21.11 3.18 20.43
N ILE A 92 20.52 2.04 20.77
CA ILE A 92 19.93 1.82 22.08
C ILE A 92 21.11 1.84 23.06
N LYS A 93 21.13 2.84 23.95
CA LYS A 93 22.11 2.92 25.05
C LYS A 93 21.74 1.95 26.17
#